data_AF-A0A6P0IB93-F1
#
_entry.id   AF-A0A6P0IB93-F1
#
_cell.length_a   1.000
_cell.length_b   1.000
_cell.length_c   1.000
_cell.angle_alpha   90.00
_cell.angle_beta   90.00
_cell.angle_gamma   90.00
#
_symmetry.space_group_name_H-M   'P 1'
#
loop_
_entity.id
_entity.type
_entity.pdbx_description
1 polymer ?
#
loop_
_entity_poly.entity_id
_entity_poly.type
_entity_poly.pdbx_seq_one_letter_code
_entity_poly.pdbx_strand_id
1 'polypeptide(L)' 'MPSQLPPNSDNTPEESSPKKIPVQHILKGSRKAILNTMHTLYVLRYTEISDWTPLQPTGIPGEFITITVKYLIIP' A
#
# COMPACT_ATOMS: atom_id res chain seq x y z
N MET A 1 35.03 -27.03 31.93
CA MET A 1 35.13 -25.57 31.76
C MET A 1 33.95 -25.13 30.89
N PRO A 2 33.11 -24.17 31.30
CA PRO A 2 32.05 -23.66 30.43
C PRO A 2 32.61 -22.57 29.52
N SER A 3 32.39 -22.71 28.22
CA SER A 3 32.79 -21.74 27.20
C SER A 3 31.88 -20.50 27.26
N GLN A 4 32.46 -19.33 27.53
CA GLN A 4 31.77 -18.04 27.39
C GLN A 4 31.46 -17.75 25.92
N LEU A 5 30.21 -17.41 25.62
CA LEU A 5 29.79 -16.79 24.35
C LEU A 5 30.33 -15.34 24.28
N PRO A 6 30.68 -14.82 23.08
CA PRO A 6 31.17 -13.46 22.94
C PRO A 6 30.04 -12.44 23.23
N PRO A 7 30.37 -11.22 23.69
CA PRO A 7 29.37 -10.17 23.82
C PRO A 7 28.95 -9.71 22.41
N ASN A 8 27.67 -9.90 22.08
CA ASN A 8 27.09 -9.33 20.87
C ASN A 8 27.19 -7.80 20.97
N SER A 9 28.05 -7.21 20.14
CA SER A 9 28.10 -5.77 19.94
C SER A 9 26.91 -5.40 19.06
N ASP A 10 25.78 -5.05 19.68
CA ASP A 10 24.61 -4.45 19.01
C ASP A 10 24.92 -2.99 18.62
N ASN A 11 25.89 -2.81 17.73
CA ASN A 11 26.15 -1.54 17.07
C ASN A 11 25.98 -1.74 15.56
N THR A 12 24.76 -2.08 15.13
CA THR A 12 24.41 -1.91 13.71
C THR A 12 23.91 -0.47 13.55
N PRO A 13 24.53 0.37 12.70
CA PRO A 13 23.96 1.66 12.38
C PRO A 13 22.58 1.42 11.78
N GLU A 14 21.53 1.91 12.44
CA GLU A 14 20.19 2.02 11.89
C GLU A 14 20.30 2.76 10.55
N GLU A 15 20.36 1.96 9.48
CA GLU A 15 20.56 2.42 8.13
C GLU A 15 19.41 3.37 7.81
N SER A 16 19.78 4.59 7.41
CA SER A 16 18.93 5.76 7.15
C SER A 16 18.01 5.55 5.93
N SER A 17 17.26 4.47 5.92
CA SER A 17 16.29 4.16 4.89
C SER A 17 15.09 5.10 5.07
N PRO A 18 14.64 5.79 4.01
CA PRO A 18 13.48 6.66 4.11
C PRO A 18 12.28 5.85 4.62
N LYS A 19 11.68 6.30 5.73
CA LYS A 19 10.58 5.58 6.36
C LYS A 19 9.38 5.55 5.40
N LYS A 20 9.04 4.36 4.93
CA LYS A 20 7.87 4.13 4.09
C LYS A 20 6.60 4.29 4.92
N ILE A 21 5.73 5.21 4.52
CA ILE A 21 4.45 5.50 5.19
C ILE A 21 3.31 4.87 4.37
N PRO A 22 2.50 3.97 4.96
CA PRO A 22 1.36 3.38 4.27
C PRO A 22 0.23 4.40 4.11
N VAL A 23 -0.33 4.49 2.91
CA VAL A 23 -1.48 5.32 2.56
C VAL A 23 -2.55 4.48 1.86
N GLN A 24 -3.70 4.35 2.51
CA GLN A 24 -4.86 3.67 1.96
C GLN A 24 -5.62 4.61 1.00
N HIS A 25 -5.85 4.15 -0.22
CA HIS A 25 -6.70 4.82 -1.19
C HIS A 25 -8.00 4.03 -1.32
N ILE A 26 -9.13 4.72 -1.21
CA ILE A 26 -10.47 4.13 -1.29
C ILE A 26 -11.19 4.79 -2.46
N LEU A 27 -11.60 3.99 -3.44
CA LEU A 27 -12.48 4.45 -4.51
C LEU A 27 -13.88 3.92 -4.23
N LYS A 28 -14.85 4.83 -4.18
CA LYS A 28 -16.26 4.54 -3.90
C LYS A 28 -17.13 5.30 -4.89
N GLY A 29 -18.11 4.63 -5.50
CA GLY A 29 -18.97 5.23 -6.53
C GLY A 29 -19.47 4.21 -7.55
N SER A 30 -19.93 4.70 -8.71
CA SER A 30 -20.39 3.80 -9.77
C SER A 30 -19.26 2.93 -10.31
N ARG A 31 -19.58 1.71 -10.76
CA ARG A 31 -18.62 0.80 -11.39
C ARG A 31 -17.83 1.47 -12.52
N LYS A 32 -18.50 2.24 -13.38
CA LYS A 32 -17.86 2.96 -14.49
C LYS A 32 -16.87 4.01 -14.02
N ALA A 33 -17.24 4.81 -13.02
CA ALA A 33 -16.35 5.83 -12.47
C ALA A 33 -15.11 5.20 -11.82
N ILE A 34 -15.29 4.12 -11.05
CA ILE A 34 -14.17 3.42 -10.41
C ILE A 34 -13.21 2.83 -11.44
N LEU A 35 -13.72 2.13 -12.46
CA LEU A 35 -12.87 1.55 -13.50
C LEU A 35 -12.10 2.61 -14.28
N ASN A 36 -12.73 3.74 -14.61
CA ASN A 36 -12.05 4.86 -15.26
C ASN A 36 -10.96 5.47 -14.38
N THR A 37 -11.22 5.65 -13.08
CA THR A 37 -10.21 6.15 -12.14
C THR A 37 -9.05 5.16 -11.98
N MET A 38 -9.32 3.86 -11.81
CA MET A 38 -8.28 2.82 -11.75
C MET A 38 -7.40 2.84 -13.00
N HIS A 39 -8.01 2.88 -14.18
CA HIS A 39 -7.29 2.95 -15.46
C HIS A 39 -6.46 4.23 -15.57
N THR A 40 -6.99 5.37 -15.13
CA THR A 40 -6.26 6.65 -15.14
C THR A 40 -5.03 6.59 -14.24
N LEU A 41 -5.18 6.07 -13.02
CA LEU A 41 -4.05 5.93 -12.09
C LEU A 41 -3.01 4.91 -12.57
N TYR A 42 -3.44 3.88 -13.30
CA TYR A 42 -2.55 2.94 -13.97
C TYR A 42 -1.75 3.59 -15.10
N VAL A 43 -2.41 4.36 -15.97
CA VAL A 43 -1.73 5.10 -17.06
C VAL A 43 -0.73 6.11 -16.50
N LEU A 44 -1.04 6.75 -15.38
CA LEU A 44 -0.14 7.65 -14.66
C LEU A 44 0.98 6.92 -13.90
N ARG A 45 1.07 5.58 -13.99
CA ARG A 45 2.02 4.74 -13.27
C ARG A 45 1.98 4.91 -11.75
N TYR A 46 0.84 5.37 -11.23
CA TYR A 46 0.66 5.58 -9.80
C TYR A 46 0.41 4.25 -9.07
N THR A 47 -0.39 3.36 -9.63
CA THR A 47 -0.71 2.05 -9.05
C THR A 47 -1.00 1.02 -10.14
N GLU A 48 -0.69 -0.24 -9.90
CA GLU A 48 -1.05 -1.32 -10.83
C GLU A 48 -2.52 -1.70 -10.66
N ILE A 49 -3.14 -2.24 -11.72
CA ILE A 49 -4.55 -2.69 -11.65
C ILE A 49 -4.71 -3.86 -10.66
N SER A 50 -3.69 -4.72 -10.56
CA SER A 50 -3.66 -5.86 -9.63
C SER A 50 -3.52 -5.47 -8.16
N ASP A 51 -3.11 -4.24 -7.86
CA ASP A 51 -2.92 -3.77 -6.48
C ASP A 51 -4.24 -3.41 -5.78
N TRP A 52 -5.32 -3.32 -6.56
CA TRP A 52 -6.66 -3.02 -6.06
C TRP A 52 -7.35 -4.29 -5.57
N THR A 53 -8.08 -4.18 -4.46
CA THR A 53 -8.97 -5.26 -4.03
C THR A 53 -10.08 -5.48 -5.09
N PRO A 54 -10.64 -6.70 -5.18
CA PRO A 54 -11.82 -6.93 -6.00
C PRO A 54 -12.93 -5.93 -5.69
N LEU A 55 -13.63 -5.49 -6.74
CA LEU A 55 -14.71 -4.52 -6.61
C LEU A 55 -15.89 -5.14 -5.85
N GLN A 56 -16.25 -4.56 -4.70
CA GLN A 56 -17.34 -5.05 -3.86
C GLN A 56 -18.55 -4.11 -3.92
N PRO A 57 -19.79 -4.64 -3.97
CA PRO A 57 -20.98 -3.80 -3.81
C PRO A 57 -21.02 -3.22 -2.39
N THR A 58 -21.59 -2.03 -2.25
CA THR A 58 -21.91 -1.47 -0.94
C THR A 58 -23.38 -1.73 -0.58
N GLY A 59 -23.84 -1.18 0.55
CA GLY A 59 -25.27 -1.17 0.87
C GLY A 59 -26.10 -0.19 0.03
N ILE A 60 -25.47 0.60 -0.85
CA ILE A 60 -26.14 1.58 -1.71
C ILE A 60 -26.26 1.00 -3.13
N PRO A 61 -27.47 0.88 -3.70
CA PRO A 61 -27.64 0.37 -5.06
C PRO A 61 -26.83 1.13 -6.10
N GLY A 62 -26.09 0.40 -6.93
CA GLY A 62 -25.24 0.96 -7.98
C GLY A 62 -23.90 1.52 -7.51
N GLU A 63 -23.62 1.49 -6.20
CA GLU A 63 -22.37 1.92 -5.62
C GLU A 63 -21.47 0.72 -5.29
N PHE A 64 -20.18 0.87 -5.60
CA PHE A 64 -19.17 -0.12 -5.36
C PHE A 64 -17.99 0.51 -4.61
N ILE A 65 -17.13 -0.34 -4.06
CA ILE A 65 -15.90 0.05 -3.38
C ILE A 65 -14.73 -0.83 -3.80
N THR A 66 -13.55 -0.22 -3.95
CA THR A 66 -12.26 -0.92 -4.07
C THR A 66 -11.20 -0.12 -3.31
N ILE A 67 -10.19 -0.83 -2.82
CA ILE A 67 -9.19 -0.31 -1.90
C ILE A 67 -7.80 -0.70 -2.42
N THR A 68 -6.81 0.17 -2.27
CA THR A 68 -5.40 -0.19 -2.39
C THR A 68 -4.57 0.49 -1.30
N VAL A 69 -3.38 -0.03 -1.00
CA VAL A 69 -2.45 0.55 -0.02
C VAL A 69 -1.11 0.79 -0.71
N LYS A 70 -0.65 2.05 -0.70
CA LYS A 70 0.64 2.46 -1.25
C LYS A 70 1.59 2.81 -0.09
N TYR A 71 2.84 2.40 -0.20
CA TYR A 71 3.89 2.81 0.74
C TYR A 71 4.67 3.97 0.12
N LEU A 72 4.47 5.17 0.65
CA LEU A 72 5.09 6.39 0.14
C LEU A 72 6.37 6.69 0.92
N ILE A 73 7.38 7.18 0.22
CA ILE A 73 8.54 7.81 0.82
C ILE A 73 8.26 9.31 0.83
N ILE A 74 8.19 9.90 2.02
CA ILE A 74 8.10 11.35 2.16
C ILE A 74 9.54 11.86 2.31
N PRO A 75 9.99 12.78 1.43
CA PRO A 75 11.33 13.36 1.50
C PRO A 75 11.53 14.25 2.73
#